data_AF-A0A7S0F1B0-F1
#
_entry.id   AF-A0A7S0F1B0-F1
#
_cell.length_a   1.000
_cell.length_b   1.000
_cell.length_c   1.000
_cell.angle_alpha   90.00
_cell.angle_beta   90.00
_cell.angle_gamma   90.00
#
_symmetry.space_group_name_H-M   'P 1'
#
loop_
_entity.id
_entity.type
_entity.pdbx_description
1 polymer ?
#
loop_
_entity_poly.entity_id
_entity_poly.type
_entity_poly.pdbx_seq_one_letter_code
_entity_poly.pdbx_strand_id
1 'polypeptide(L)'
;MLYKAQVLEEKGELDSTLAHLEKSEPLIVDKQSFREKRAELLLKLGRLQDAEAMYRELLSINSDNYQYHKGLLEARGYTDDVVAGGVKQDELMSIYKDLSQMHPRSNALR
;
A
#
# COMPACT_ATOMS: atom_id res chain seq x y z
N MET A 1 -15.40 -14.81 -21.85
CA MET A 1 -16.08 -15.19 -20.59
C MET A 1 -15.16 -15.82 -19.54
N LEU A 2 -14.04 -16.46 -19.91
CA LEU A 2 -13.11 -17.11 -18.96
C LEU A 2 -12.37 -16.14 -18.02
N TYR A 3 -11.95 -14.97 -18.52
CA TYR A 3 -11.21 -13.97 -17.72
C TYR A 3 -11.99 -13.50 -16.47
N LYS A 4 -13.30 -13.32 -16.59
CA LYS A 4 -14.14 -12.88 -15.47
C LYS A 4 -14.25 -13.93 -14.37
N ALA A 5 -14.27 -15.22 -14.72
CA ALA A 5 -14.32 -16.31 -13.75
C ALA A 5 -13.00 -16.43 -12.99
N GLN A 6 -11.87 -16.38 -13.70
CA GLN A 6 -10.54 -16.43 -13.09
C GLN A 6 -10.30 -15.27 -12.12
N VAL A 7 -10.67 -14.04 -12.49
CA VAL A 7 -10.54 -12.86 -11.61
C VAL A 7 -11.41 -12.99 -10.35
N LEU A 8 -12.58 -13.62 -10.46
CA LEU A 8 -13.45 -13.86 -9.31
C LEU A 8 -12.88 -14.95 -8.39
N GLU A 9 -12.28 -16.01 -8.93
CA GLU A 9 -11.60 -17.05 -8.16
C GLU A 9 -10.39 -16.47 -7.42
N GLU A 10 -9.52 -15.70 -8.09
CA GLU A 10 -8.39 -15.02 -7.44
C GLU A 10 -8.86 -14.10 -6.31
N LYS A 11 -9.93 -13.33 -6.52
CA LYS A 11 -10.47 -12.47 -5.45
C LYS A 11 -11.00 -13.26 -4.26
N GLY A 12 -11.62 -14.42 -4.49
CA GLY A 12 -12.09 -15.31 -3.43
C GLY A 12 -10.94 -15.85 -2.58
N GLU A 13 -9.86 -16.30 -3.24
CA GLU A 13 -8.66 -16.79 -2.57
C GLU A 13 -7.94 -15.69 -1.78
N LEU A 14 -7.88 -14.47 -2.32
CA LEU A 14 -7.27 -13.31 -1.64
C LEU A 14 -8.04 -12.89 -0.39
N ASP A 15 -9.37 -12.91 -0.41
CA ASP A 15 -10.20 -12.54 0.74
C ASP A 15 -10.07 -13.58 1.85
N SER A 16 -10.06 -14.87 1.48
CA SER A 16 -9.75 -15.98 2.40
C SER A 16 -8.35 -15.82 3.01
N THR A 17 -7.35 -15.52 2.19
CA THR A 17 -5.96 -15.29 2.63
C THR A 17 -5.87 -14.13 3.61
N LEU A 18 -6.56 -13.02 3.35
CA LEU A 18 -6.60 -11.86 4.24
C LEU A 18 -7.23 -12.23 5.59
N ALA A 19 -8.35 -12.96 5.58
CA ALA A 19 -8.99 -13.43 6.81
C ALA A 19 -8.09 -14.38 7.62
N HIS A 20 -7.36 -15.27 6.94
CA HIS A 20 -6.38 -16.15 7.59
C HIS A 20 -5.18 -15.37 8.17
N LEU A 21 -4.72 -14.35 7.45
CA LEU A 21 -3.64 -13.48 7.90
C LEU A 21 -4.06 -12.71 9.16
N GLU A 22 -5.25 -12.11 9.18
CA GLU A 22 -5.78 -11.38 10.34
C GLU A 22 -6.00 -12.28 11.57
N LYS A 23 -6.49 -13.52 11.37
CA LYS A 23 -6.57 -14.51 12.46
C LYS A 23 -5.20 -14.88 13.04
N SER A 24 -4.16 -14.82 12.21
CA SER A 24 -2.79 -15.12 12.60
C SER A 24 -2.07 -13.91 13.17
N GLU A 25 -2.65 -12.70 13.09
CA GLU A 25 -2.10 -11.47 13.66
C GLU A 25 -1.54 -11.62 15.08
N PRO A 26 -2.24 -12.22 16.06
CA PRO A 26 -1.71 -12.36 17.43
C PRO A 26 -0.48 -13.28 17.51
N LEU A 27 -0.32 -14.20 16.56
CA LEU A 27 0.83 -15.11 16.48
C LEU A 27 2.02 -14.50 15.74
N ILE A 28 1.77 -13.46 14.93
CA ILE A 28 2.81 -12.78 14.17
C ILE A 28 3.57 -11.82 15.08
N VAL A 29 4.83 -12.16 15.31
CA VAL A 29 5.79 -11.34 16.07
C VAL A 29 6.14 -10.07 15.29
N ASP A 30 6.35 -10.19 13.97
CA ASP A 30 6.68 -9.06 13.11
C ASP A 30 5.42 -8.33 12.62
N LYS A 31 5.01 -7.33 13.42
CA LYS A 31 3.86 -6.48 13.12
C LYS A 31 4.06 -5.61 11.89
N GLN A 32 5.30 -5.31 11.50
CA GLN A 32 5.57 -4.48 10.32
C GLN A 32 5.35 -5.30 9.05
N SER A 33 5.97 -6.48 8.95
CA SER A 33 5.75 -7.39 7.83
C SER A 33 4.27 -7.78 7.69
N PHE A 34 3.54 -7.95 8.80
CA PHE A 34 2.09 -8.18 8.76
C PHE A 34 1.34 -7.02 8.09
N ARG A 35 1.62 -5.77 8.49
CA ARG A 35 0.97 -4.59 7.92
C ARG A 35 1.27 -4.42 6.43
N GLU A 36 2.51 -4.68 6.02
CA GLU A 36 2.91 -4.68 4.61
C GLU A 36 2.12 -5.72 3.80
N LYS A 37 2.08 -6.96 4.29
CA LYS A 37 1.35 -8.06 3.63
C LYS A 37 -0.14 -7.75 3.53
N ARG A 38 -0.73 -7.17 4.59
CA ARG A 38 -2.13 -6.76 4.62
C ARG A 38 -2.41 -5.66 3.59
N ALA A 39 -1.56 -4.64 3.50
CA ALA A 39 -1.70 -3.57 2.51
C ALA A 39 -1.61 -4.09 1.07
N GLU A 40 -0.68 -5.01 0.80
CA GLU A 40 -0.52 -5.67 -0.51
C GLU A 40 -1.77 -6.49 -0.89
N LEU A 41 -2.32 -7.27 0.05
CA LEU A 41 -3.55 -8.03 -0.17
C LEU A 41 -4.76 -7.11 -0.43
N LEU A 42 -4.87 -5.99 0.29
CA LEU A 42 -5.91 -4.99 0.07
C LEU A 42 -5.84 -4.36 -1.33
N LEU A 43 -4.63 -4.07 -1.83
CA LEU A 43 -4.43 -3.62 -3.21
C LEU A 43 -4.94 -4.64 -4.23
N LYS A 44 -4.53 -5.91 -4.08
CA LYS A 44 -4.92 -6.99 -5.00
C LYS A 44 -6.43 -7.27 -4.97
N LEU A 45 -7.07 -7.09 -3.81
CA LEU A 45 -8.52 -7.16 -3.69
C LEU A 45 -9.25 -5.98 -4.34
N GLY A 46 -8.53 -4.90 -4.68
CA GLY A 46 -9.09 -3.65 -5.19
C GLY A 46 -9.72 -2.79 -4.10
N ARG A 47 -9.40 -3.03 -2.82
CA ARG A 47 -9.82 -2.20 -1.69
C ARG A 47 -8.87 -1.01 -1.56
N LEU A 48 -8.91 -0.14 -2.57
CA LEU A 48 -8.00 0.97 -2.77
C LEU A 48 -7.97 1.96 -1.59
N GLN A 49 -9.13 2.27 -1.00
CA GLN A 49 -9.23 3.20 0.14
C GLN A 49 -8.54 2.64 1.40
N ASP A 50 -8.77 1.37 1.72
CA ASP A 50 -8.15 0.72 2.86
C ASP A 50 -6.64 0.55 2.65
N ALA A 51 -6.23 0.18 1.43
CA ALA A 51 -4.83 0.10 1.06
C ALA A 51 -4.12 1.45 1.19
N GLU A 52 -4.73 2.54 0.70
CA GLU A 52 -4.17 3.90 0.79
C GLU A 52 -3.92 4.30 2.25
N ALA A 53 -4.91 4.09 3.13
CA ALA A 53 -4.77 4.38 4.55
C ALA A 53 -3.63 3.58 5.19
N MET A 54 -3.54 2.28 4.89
CA MET A 54 -2.48 1.40 5.38
C MET A 54 -1.09 1.82 4.89
N TYR A 55 -0.94 2.16 3.60
CA TYR A 55 0.34 2.65 3.06
C TYR A 55 0.74 4.00 3.66
N ARG A 56 -0.23 4.88 3.90
CA ARG A 56 0.03 6.16 4.57
C ARG A 56 0.50 5.96 6.01
N GLU A 57 -0.08 5.02 6.75
CA GLU A 57 0.42 4.64 8.08
C GLU A 57 1.82 4.05 8.01
N LEU A 58 2.09 3.14 7.07
CA LEU A 58 3.42 2.55 6.86
C LEU A 58 4.47 3.63 6.54
N LEU A 59 4.11 4.61 5.71
CA LEU A 59 4.96 5.77 5.39
C LEU A 59 5.16 6.72 6.56
N SER A 60 4.19 6.83 7.47
CA SER A 60 4.37 7.62 8.70
C SER A 60 5.40 6.99 9.64
N ILE A 61 5.57 5.66 9.57
CA ILE A 61 6.52 4.90 10.39
C ILE A 61 7.89 4.86 9.71
N ASN A 62 7.92 4.60 8.41
CA ASN A 62 9.14 4.55 7.60
C ASN A 62 8.91 5.24 6.25
N SER A 63 9.16 6.55 6.23
CA SER A 63 8.94 7.42 5.08
C SER A 63 9.90 7.20 3.91
N ASP A 64 11.05 6.55 4.16
CA ASP A 64 12.09 6.30 3.16
C ASP A 64 11.87 5.02 2.34
N ASN A 65 10.84 4.23 2.66
CA ASN A 65 10.61 2.98 1.93
C ASN A 65 9.92 3.21 0.57
N TYR A 66 10.68 3.08 -0.51
CA TYR A 66 10.19 3.18 -1.89
C TYR A 66 9.01 2.25 -2.20
N GLN A 67 8.94 1.07 -1.60
CA GLN A 67 7.86 0.10 -1.87
C GLN A 67 6.50 0.60 -1.39
N TYR A 68 6.46 1.33 -0.28
CA TYR A 68 5.22 1.88 0.25
C TYR A 68 4.69 3.01 -0.64
N HIS A 69 5.59 3.79 -1.22
CA HIS A 69 5.23 4.81 -2.21
C HIS A 69 4.63 4.19 -3.46
N LYS A 70 5.25 3.11 -3.96
CA LYS A 70 4.70 2.35 -5.09
C LYS A 70 3.28 1.84 -4.77
N GLY A 71 3.09 1.20 -3.62
CA GLY A 71 1.78 0.70 -3.20
C GLY A 71 0.73 1.80 -3.00
N LEU A 72 1.12 2.97 -2.48
CA LEU A 72 0.22 4.12 -2.34
C LEU A 72 -0.24 4.66 -3.71
N LEU A 73 0.66 4.72 -4.68
CA LEU A 73 0.32 5.15 -6.04
C LEU A 73 -0.62 4.15 -6.71
N GLU A 74 -0.34 2.85 -6.58
CA GLU A 74 -1.22 1.79 -7.06
C GLU A 74 -2.60 1.88 -6.38
N ALA A 75 -2.65 2.16 -5.08
CA ALA A 75 -3.90 2.38 -4.34
C ALA A 75 -4.71 3.54 -4.92
N ARG A 76 -4.05 4.61 -5.37
CA ARG A 76 -4.72 5.75 -6.00
C ARG A 76 -5.09 5.52 -7.47
N GLY A 77 -4.86 4.32 -8.00
CA GLY A 77 -5.16 3.98 -9.39
C GLY A 77 -4.09 4.47 -10.37
N TYR A 78 -2.88 4.74 -9.89
CA TYR A 78 -1.74 5.06 -10.73
C TYR A 78 -0.94 3.78 -11.02
N THR A 79 -1.26 3.12 -12.13
CA THR A 79 -0.59 1.88 -12.57
C THR A 79 0.65 2.15 -13.45
N ASP A 80 1.51 1.13 -13.55
CA ASP A 80 2.83 1.09 -14.20
C ASP A 80 2.88 1.75 -15.61
N ASP A 81 1.78 1.81 -16.37
CA ASP A 81 1.70 2.50 -17.67
C ASP A 81 2.06 4.01 -17.61
N VAL A 82 1.91 4.64 -16.44
CA VAL A 82 2.20 6.06 -16.22
C VAL A 82 3.67 6.31 -15.82
N VAL A 83 4.42 5.26 -15.48
CA VAL A 83 5.82 5.35 -15.03
C VAL A 83 6.76 5.78 -16.16
N ALA A 84 6.40 5.51 -17.42
CA ALA A 84 7.20 5.85 -18.59
C ALA A 84 7.22 7.36 -18.93
N GLY A 85 6.31 8.16 -18.37
CA GLY A 85 6.01 9.51 -18.86
C GLY A 85 6.66 10.69 -18.13
N GLY A 86 7.41 10.50 -17.03
CA GLY A 86 8.08 11.59 -16.29
C GLY A 86 7.16 12.60 -15.56
N VAL A 87 5.87 12.68 -15.93
CA VAL A 87 4.87 13.65 -15.42
C VAL A 87 4.62 13.54 -13.91
N LYS A 88 4.97 12.42 -13.27
CA LYS A 88 4.59 12.17 -11.87
C LYS A 88 5.68 12.30 -10.81
N GLN A 89 6.92 12.62 -11.16
CA GLN A 89 7.89 13.04 -10.13
C GLN A 89 7.38 14.27 -9.37
N ASP A 90 6.71 15.20 -10.05
CA ASP A 90 6.16 16.41 -9.43
C ASP A 90 4.94 16.14 -8.55
N GLU A 91 3.99 15.30 -8.96
CA GLU A 91 2.85 14.91 -8.09
C GLU A 91 3.32 14.09 -6.90
N LEU A 92 4.26 13.18 -7.11
CA LEU A 92 4.87 12.41 -6.03
C LEU A 92 5.60 13.35 -5.07
N MET A 93 6.40 14.28 -5.58
CA MET A 93 7.05 15.34 -4.80
C MET A 93 6.03 16.23 -4.06
N SER A 94 4.87 16.52 -4.65
CA SER A 94 3.81 17.26 -3.97
C SER A 94 3.24 16.47 -2.79
N ILE A 95 2.96 15.18 -2.99
CA ILE A 95 2.50 14.28 -1.93
C ILE A 95 3.56 14.16 -0.83
N TYR A 96 4.85 14.04 -1.19
CA TYR A 96 5.97 14.06 -0.25
C TYR A 96 6.04 15.38 0.53
N LYS A 97 5.85 16.51 -0.16
CA LYS A 97 5.86 17.84 0.45
C LYS A 97 4.69 18.03 1.41
N ASP A 98 3.53 17.44 1.11
CA ASP A 98 2.36 17.47 1.99
C ASP A 98 2.53 16.53 3.20
N LEU A 99 3.07 15.32 2.99
CA LEU A 99 3.36 14.36 4.07
C LEU A 99 4.44 14.87 5.03
N SER A 100 5.52 15.47 4.50
CA SER A 100 6.58 16.11 5.30
C SER A 100 6.07 17.32 6.09
N GLN A 101 5.17 18.12 5.52
CA GLN A 101 4.52 19.23 6.22
C GLN A 101 3.55 18.76 7.30
N MET A 102 2.90 17.61 7.11
CA MET A 102 1.97 17.03 8.10
C MET A 102 2.71 16.42 9.29
N HIS A 103 3.97 16.03 9.11
CA HIS A 103 4.86 15.53 10.15
C HIS A 103 6.14 16.38 10.28
N PRO A 104 6.08 17.63 10.77
CA PRO A 104 7.28 18.45 11.03
C PRO A 104 8.12 17.92 12.22
N ARG A 105 7.85 16.70 12.71
CA ARG A 105 8.40 16.13 13.94
C ARG A 105 8.87 14.68 13.86
N SER A 106 9.21 14.18 12.68
CA SER A 106 10.22 13.12 12.57
C SER A 106 11.52 13.73 12.09
N ASN A 107 12.05 14.64 12.91
CA ASN A 107 13.47 14.83 13.00
C ASN A 107 14.02 13.47 13.47
N ALA A 108 14.42 12.60 12.54
CA ALA A 108 15.48 11.65 12.82
C ALA A 108 16.75 12.47 13.04
N LEU A 109 16.79 13.14 14.19
CA LEU A 109 17.91 13.93 14.66
C LEU A 109 18.20 13.45 16.07
N ARG A 110 18.98 12.37 16.13
CA ARG A 110 20.29 12.43 16.76
C ARG A 110 21.22 11.41 16.15
#